data_AF-A0A482VG04-F1
#
_entry.id   AF-A0A482VG04-F1
#
_cell.length_a   1.000
_cell.length_b   1.000
_cell.length_c   1.000
_cell.angle_alpha   90.00
_cell.angle_beta   90.00
_cell.angle_gamma   90.00
#
_symmetry.space_group_name_H-M   'P 1'
#
loop_
_entity.id
_entity.type
_entity.pdbx_description
1 polymer ?
#
loop_
_entity_poly.entity_id
_entity_poly.type
_entity_poly.pdbx_seq_one_letter_code
_entity_poly.pdbx_strand_id
1 'polypeptide(L)'
;MDGFEFGSDLQELHSKIAAQFEQYKEELSSQEHPNINRLLYKLNVDSDILLYKVKYETEKYLKDYLKDKENVSAINDASSIKAKKTECLIKLQTLTSMLTCHIINDYNTKMEKKEQPSKRQQN
;
A
#
# COMPACT_ATOMS: atom_id res chain seq x y z
N MET A 1 20.65 -8.48 27.55
CA MET A 1 19.54 -9.23 26.92
C MET A 1 18.88 -8.27 25.96
N ASP A 2 19.32 -8.28 24.72
CA ASP A 2 18.85 -7.37 23.70
C ASP A 2 17.48 -7.84 23.21
N GLY A 3 16.46 -7.03 23.50
CA GLY A 3 15.07 -7.31 23.12
C GLY A 3 14.94 -7.26 21.60
N PHE A 4 14.65 -8.41 21.01
CA PHE A 4 14.55 -8.58 19.56
C PHE A 4 13.35 -7.79 18.99
N GLU A 5 13.63 -6.94 18.00
CA GLU A 5 12.80 -5.81 17.58
C GLU A 5 11.76 -6.17 16.48
N PHE A 6 11.10 -7.34 16.55
CA PHE A 6 10.15 -7.77 15.50
C PHE A 6 8.97 -6.79 15.28
N GLY A 7 8.61 -6.02 16.30
CA GLY A 7 7.61 -4.97 16.17
C GLY A 7 8.04 -3.81 15.26
N SER A 8 9.35 -3.50 15.19
CA SER A 8 9.86 -2.34 14.45
C SER A 8 9.87 -2.60 12.94
N ASP A 9 10.24 -3.81 12.48
CA ASP A 9 10.30 -4.14 11.05
C ASP A 9 8.91 -4.12 10.37
N LEU A 10 7.88 -4.62 11.03
CA LEU A 10 6.49 -4.59 10.52
C LEU A 10 5.89 -3.18 10.57
N GLN A 11 6.22 -2.41 11.60
CA GLN A 11 5.79 -1.01 11.73
C GLN A 11 6.49 -0.13 10.68
N GLU A 12 7.76 -0.40 10.38
CA GLU A 12 8.49 0.24 9.31
C GLU A 12 7.85 -0.10 7.94
N LEU A 13 7.46 -1.36 7.73
CA LEU A 13 6.73 -1.77 6.54
C LEU A 13 5.38 -1.05 6.41
N HIS A 14 4.61 -0.97 7.49
CA HIS A 14 3.37 -0.18 7.57
C HIS A 14 3.58 1.29 7.20
N SER A 15 4.69 1.88 7.65
CA SER A 15 5.03 3.27 7.42
C SER A 15 5.48 3.51 5.98
N LYS A 16 6.27 2.60 5.41
CA LYS A 16 6.68 2.61 4.00
C LYS A 16 5.49 2.51 3.05
N ILE A 17 4.53 1.63 3.36
CA ILE A 17 3.26 1.55 2.63
C ILE A 17 2.55 2.91 2.71
N ALA A 18 2.31 3.47 3.91
CA ALA A 18 1.61 4.76 4.01
C ALA A 18 2.32 5.91 3.25
N ALA A 19 3.64 6.00 3.35
CA ALA A 19 4.43 7.05 2.71
C ALA A 19 4.38 6.97 1.17
N GLN A 20 4.51 5.77 0.60
CA GLN A 20 4.43 5.57 -0.84
C GLN A 20 3.05 5.98 -1.37
N PHE A 21 2.01 5.77 -0.56
CA PHE A 21 0.65 6.14 -0.91
C PHE A 21 0.40 7.65 -0.90
N GLU A 22 0.99 8.40 0.04
CA GLU A 22 0.95 9.87 0.02
C GLU A 22 1.73 10.44 -1.17
N GLN A 23 2.89 9.85 -1.51
CA GLN A 23 3.66 10.26 -2.70
C GLN A 23 2.84 10.11 -4.00
N TYR A 24 2.03 9.04 -4.12
CA TYR A 24 1.14 8.88 -5.27
C TYR A 24 0.09 10.01 -5.35
N LYS A 25 -0.49 10.44 -4.22
CA LYS A 25 -1.44 11.56 -4.20
C LYS A 25 -0.78 12.87 -4.65
N GLU A 26 0.44 13.12 -4.20
CA GLU A 26 1.21 14.31 -4.60
C GLU A 26 1.53 14.27 -6.11
N GLU A 27 2.00 13.13 -6.63
CA GLU A 27 2.25 12.92 -8.07
C GLU A 27 0.98 13.15 -8.92
N LEU A 28 -0.19 12.73 -8.44
CA LEU A 28 -1.47 12.95 -9.13
C LEU A 28 -1.89 14.42 -9.12
N SER A 29 -1.75 15.09 -7.98
CA SER A 29 -2.15 16.49 -7.81
C SER A 29 -1.34 17.45 -8.68
N SER A 30 -0.08 17.10 -8.96
CA SER A 30 0.85 17.94 -9.74
C SER A 30 0.74 17.76 -11.25
N GLN A 31 0.06 16.73 -11.75
CA GLN A 31 -0.08 16.47 -13.19
C GLN A 31 -1.35 17.11 -13.76
N GLU A 32 -1.20 17.98 -14.76
CA GLU A 32 -2.32 18.61 -15.46
C GLU A 32 -3.09 17.57 -16.32
N HIS A 33 -2.37 16.63 -16.95
CA HIS A 33 -2.94 15.50 -17.71
C HIS A 33 -2.29 14.18 -17.30
N PRO A 34 -2.75 13.55 -16.21
CA PRO A 34 -2.23 12.27 -15.78
C PRO A 34 -2.52 11.19 -16.83
N ASN A 35 -1.49 10.49 -17.30
CA ASN A 35 -1.67 9.25 -18.04
C ASN A 35 -2.18 8.19 -17.05
N ILE A 36 -3.50 8.07 -16.98
CA ILE A 36 -4.21 7.18 -16.04
C ILE A 36 -3.68 5.74 -16.11
N ASN A 37 -3.44 5.22 -17.30
CA ASN A 37 -2.95 3.85 -17.49
C ASN A 37 -1.58 3.65 -16.86
N ARG A 38 -0.68 4.64 -17.02
CA ARG A 38 0.66 4.59 -16.40
C ARG A 38 0.58 4.62 -14.86
N LEU A 39 -0.29 5.47 -14.31
CA LEU A 39 -0.43 5.62 -12.86
C LEU A 39 -1.04 4.37 -12.22
N LEU A 40 -2.09 3.82 -12.83
CA LEU A 40 -2.69 2.55 -12.39
C LEU A 40 -1.71 1.38 -12.50
N TYR A 41 -0.92 1.33 -13.58
CA TYR A 41 0.11 0.30 -13.74
C TYR A 41 1.18 0.38 -12.65
N LYS A 42 1.72 1.58 -12.39
CA LYS A 42 2.74 1.82 -11.36
C LYS A 42 2.21 1.43 -9.96
N LEU A 43 0.98 1.86 -9.63
CA LEU A 43 0.33 1.52 -8.36
C LEU A 43 0.17 0.00 -8.17
N ASN A 44 -0.28 -0.71 -9.20
CA ASN A 44 -0.46 -2.16 -9.14
C ASN A 44 0.87 -2.90 -8.96
N VAL A 45 1.90 -2.53 -9.72
CA VAL A 45 3.24 -3.13 -9.60
C VAL A 45 3.83 -2.90 -8.22
N ASP A 46 3.75 -1.67 -7.69
CA ASP A 46 4.26 -1.34 -6.36
C ASP A 46 3.49 -2.11 -5.27
N SER A 47 2.16 -2.17 -5.39
CA SER A 47 1.31 -2.95 -4.48
C SER A 47 1.69 -4.44 -4.51
N ASP A 48 1.95 -5.02 -5.67
CA ASP A 48 2.34 -6.43 -5.81
C ASP A 48 3.70 -6.71 -5.17
N ILE A 49 4.67 -5.81 -5.35
CA ILE A 49 6.00 -5.91 -4.72
C ILE A 49 5.87 -5.87 -3.19
N LEU A 50 5.09 -4.92 -2.67
CA LEU A 50 4.84 -4.80 -1.23
C LEU A 50 4.12 -6.03 -0.67
N LEU A 51 3.15 -6.57 -1.41
CA LEU A 51 2.41 -7.77 -1.03
C LEU A 51 3.33 -8.98 -0.97
N TYR A 52 4.23 -9.13 -1.94
CA TYR A 52 5.25 -10.17 -1.92
C TYR A 52 6.17 -10.01 -0.70
N LYS A 53 6.63 -8.78 -0.42
CA LYS A 53 7.52 -8.50 0.70
C LYS A 53 6.88 -8.81 2.05
N VAL A 54 5.61 -8.40 2.27
CA VAL A 54 4.84 -8.77 3.47
C VAL A 54 4.81 -10.29 3.64
N LYS A 55 4.47 -11.03 2.58
CA LYS A 55 4.39 -12.49 2.63
C LYS A 55 5.74 -13.13 2.93
N TYR A 56 6.78 -12.72 2.22
CA TYR A 56 8.13 -13.26 2.34
C TYR A 56 8.74 -13.02 3.72
N GLU A 57 8.76 -11.77 4.20
CA GLU A 57 9.39 -11.44 5.48
C GLU A 57 8.66 -12.10 6.66
N THR A 58 7.32 -12.16 6.60
CA THR A 58 6.54 -12.84 7.66
C THR A 58 6.73 -14.35 7.66
N GLU A 59 6.84 -14.99 6.48
CA GLU A 59 7.09 -16.44 6.36
C GLU A 59 8.52 -16.82 6.75
N LYS A 60 9.50 -16.03 6.31
CA LYS A 60 10.90 -16.17 6.72
C LYS A 60 11.02 -16.05 8.23
N TYR A 61 10.41 -15.02 8.82
CA TYR A 61 10.42 -14.84 10.27
C TYR A 61 9.76 -16.01 11.00
N LEU A 62 8.60 -16.47 10.54
CA LEU A 62 7.93 -17.61 11.17
C LEU A 62 8.82 -18.87 11.14
N LYS A 63 9.52 -19.10 10.03
CA LYS A 63 10.43 -20.23 9.86
C LYS A 63 11.66 -20.12 10.76
N ASP A 64 12.28 -18.94 10.83
CA ASP A 64 13.47 -18.70 11.65
C ASP A 64 13.10 -18.76 13.15
N TYR A 65 12.01 -18.12 13.55
CA TYR A 65 11.52 -18.10 14.94
C TYR A 65 11.12 -19.49 15.46
N LEU A 66 10.45 -20.29 14.64
CA LEU A 66 10.03 -21.65 15.02
C LEU A 66 11.21 -22.64 15.07
N LYS A 67 12.31 -22.35 14.36
CA LYS A 67 13.51 -23.20 14.38
C LYS A 67 14.24 -23.15 15.72
N ASP A 68 14.10 -22.04 16.44
CA ASP A 68 14.85 -21.76 17.67
C ASP A 68 14.04 -22.03 18.96
N LYS A 69 12.75 -22.40 18.87
CA LYS A 69 11.89 -22.58 20.06
C LYS A 69 11.05 -23.86 20.04
N GLU A 70 11.48 -24.85 20.82
CA GLU A 70 10.64 -25.98 21.25
C GLU A 70 9.86 -25.60 22.52
N ASN A 71 8.75 -24.85 22.44
CA ASN A 71 7.76 -24.76 23.54
C ASN A 71 6.50 -23.94 23.19
N VAL A 72 5.44 -24.10 24.01
CA VAL A 72 4.10 -23.47 23.90
C VAL A 72 4.11 -21.95 23.65
N SER A 73 5.13 -21.21 24.13
CA SER A 73 5.26 -19.76 23.82
C SER A 73 5.44 -19.49 22.32
N ALA A 74 6.10 -20.39 21.59
CA ALA A 74 6.29 -20.28 20.15
C ALA A 74 4.98 -20.35 19.36
N ILE A 75 3.97 -21.06 19.88
CA ILE A 75 2.64 -21.19 19.26
C ILE A 75 1.87 -19.86 19.35
N ASN A 76 1.88 -19.21 20.53
CA ASN A 76 1.19 -17.93 20.72
C ASN A 76 1.82 -16.81 19.90
N ASP A 77 3.15 -16.76 19.85
CA ASP A 77 3.87 -15.77 19.04
C ASP A 77 3.66 -16.01 17.54
N ALA A 78 3.66 -17.28 17.07
CA ALA A 78 3.28 -17.64 15.70
C ALA A 78 1.88 -17.16 15.32
N SER A 79 0.92 -17.24 16.25
CA SER A 79 -0.44 -16.72 16.05
C SER A 79 -0.45 -15.19 15.90
N SER A 80 0.26 -14.46 16.78
CA SER A 80 0.39 -13.00 16.72
C SER A 80 1.04 -12.52 15.41
N ILE A 81 2.08 -13.21 14.95
CA ILE A 81 2.75 -12.93 13.67
C ILE A 81 1.79 -13.09 12.49
N LYS A 82 0.99 -14.16 12.48
CA LYS A 82 -0.03 -14.42 11.45
C LYS A 82 -1.14 -13.35 11.46
N ALA A 83 -1.54 -12.90 12.64
CA ALA A 83 -2.50 -11.80 12.76
C ALA A 83 -1.95 -10.50 12.16
N LYS A 84 -0.71 -10.12 12.52
CA LYS A 84 -0.04 -8.93 11.96
C LYS A 84 0.17 -9.02 10.45
N LYS A 85 0.52 -10.21 9.93
CA LYS A 85 0.57 -10.46 8.47
C LYS A 85 -0.76 -10.14 7.82
N THR A 86 -1.86 -10.64 8.39
CA THR A 86 -3.21 -10.38 7.90
C THR A 86 -3.54 -8.89 7.91
N GLU A 87 -3.23 -8.19 9.00
CA GLU A 87 -3.42 -6.73 9.10
C GLU A 87 -2.64 -5.96 8.03
N CYS A 88 -1.36 -6.28 7.81
CA CYS A 88 -0.53 -5.68 6.77
C CYS A 88 -1.15 -5.85 5.38
N LEU A 89 -1.61 -7.08 5.07
CA LEU A 89 -2.20 -7.41 3.79
C LEU A 89 -3.52 -6.68 3.56
N ILE A 90 -4.40 -6.64 4.57
CA ILE A 90 -5.65 -5.88 4.50
C ILE A 90 -5.35 -4.41 4.27
N LYS A 91 -4.44 -3.82 5.07
CA LYS A 91 -4.08 -2.40 4.97
C LYS A 91 -3.53 -2.05 3.59
N LEU A 92 -2.64 -2.88 3.04
CA LEU A 92 -2.10 -2.71 1.70
C LEU A 92 -3.21 -2.73 0.65
N GLN A 93 -4.08 -3.76 0.68
CA GLN A 93 -5.18 -3.88 -0.27
C GLN A 93 -6.16 -2.70 -0.19
N THR A 94 -6.54 -2.29 1.03
CA THR A 94 -7.44 -1.15 1.27
C THR A 94 -6.83 0.13 0.69
N LEU A 95 -5.56 0.40 1.00
CA LEU A 95 -4.87 1.58 0.49
C LEU A 95 -4.81 1.54 -1.04
N THR A 96 -4.43 0.41 -1.66
CA THR A 96 -4.37 0.24 -3.12
C THR A 96 -5.72 0.54 -3.78
N SER A 97 -6.81 0.03 -3.21
CA SER A 97 -8.16 0.33 -3.70
C SER A 97 -8.51 1.82 -3.56
N MET A 98 -8.20 2.46 -2.43
CA MET A 98 -8.45 3.89 -2.24
C MET A 98 -7.69 4.75 -3.26
N LEU A 99 -6.41 4.46 -3.50
CA LEU A 99 -5.65 5.21 -4.52
C LEU A 99 -6.18 4.98 -5.92
N THR A 100 -6.56 3.75 -6.26
CA THR A 100 -7.17 3.45 -7.55
C THR A 100 -8.41 4.31 -7.76
N CYS A 101 -9.29 4.39 -6.75
CA CYS A 101 -10.46 5.27 -6.79
C CYS A 101 -10.09 6.75 -6.94
N HIS A 102 -9.09 7.23 -6.21
CA HIS A 102 -8.62 8.62 -6.30
C HIS A 102 -8.06 8.95 -7.68
N ILE A 103 -7.26 8.06 -8.28
CA ILE A 103 -6.70 8.21 -9.63
C ILE A 103 -7.83 8.33 -10.66
N ILE A 104 -8.81 7.42 -10.61
CA ILE A 104 -9.94 7.42 -11.54
C ILE A 104 -10.78 8.69 -11.38
N ASN A 105 -11.08 9.08 -10.14
CA ASN A 105 -11.91 10.25 -9.86
C ASN A 105 -11.24 11.57 -10.28
N ASP A 106 -9.94 11.72 -9.99
CA ASP A 106 -9.16 12.90 -10.41
C ASP A 106 -9.09 13.00 -11.95
N TYR A 107 -8.84 11.88 -12.63
CA TYR A 107 -8.85 11.82 -14.09
C TYR A 107 -10.21 12.26 -14.67
N ASN A 108 -11.31 11.69 -14.19
CA ASN A 108 -12.65 12.06 -14.65
C ASN A 108 -12.94 13.55 -14.42
N THR A 109 -12.61 14.07 -13.23
CA THR A 109 -12.81 15.49 -12.89
C THR A 109 -12.02 16.42 -13.83
N LYS A 110 -10.78 16.06 -14.17
CA LYS A 110 -9.93 16.84 -15.08
C LYS A 110 -10.41 16.77 -16.55
N MET A 111 -10.96 15.64 -16.97
CA MET A 111 -11.53 15.47 -18.30
C MET A 111 -12.89 16.17 -18.45
N GLU A 112 -13.77 16.08 -17.46
CA GLU A 112 -15.08 16.78 -17.46
C GLU A 112 -14.92 18.31 -17.50
N LYS A 113 -13.91 18.87 -16.83
CA LYS A 113 -13.59 20.31 -16.87
C LYS A 113 -13.16 20.79 -18.26
N LYS A 114 -12.72 19.91 -19.16
CA LYS A 114 -12.43 20.26 -20.57
C LYS A 114 -13.67 20.27 -21.45
N GLU A 115 -14.71 19.51 -21.10
CA GLU A 115 -15.91 19.35 -21.92
C GLU A 115 -17.01 20.39 -21.63
N GLN A 116 -16.79 21.34 -20.71
CA GLN A 116 -17.60 22.55 -20.66
C GLN A 116 -17.05 23.60 -21.64
N PRO A 117 -17.57 23.72 -22.88
CA PRO A 117 -17.27 24.87 -23.69
C PRO A 117 -17.81 26.11 -22.97
N SER A 118 -16.91 27.04 -22.69
CA SER A 118 -17.23 28.44 -22.45
C SER A 118 -18.37 28.88 -23.37
N LYS A 119 -19.58 29.05 -22.82
CA LYS A 119 -20.62 29.89 -23.41
C LYS A 119 -20.11 31.34 -23.43
N ARG A 120 -19.14 31.62 -24.30
CA ARG A 120 -18.75 32.98 -24.67
C ARG A 120 -19.53 33.32 -25.93
N GLN A 121 -20.50 34.19 -25.73
CA GLN A 121 -20.92 35.23 -26.66
C GLN A 121 -21.43 34.76 -28.02
N GLN A 122 -22.75 34.68 -28.14
CA GLN A 122 -23.43 35.27 -29.27
C GLN A 122 -24.45 36.27 -28.71
N ASN A 123 -24.03 37.54 -28.67
CA ASN A 123 -24.92 38.68 -28.79
C ASN A 123 -25.27 38.86 -30.26
#